data_AF-A0A534IFM5-F1
#
_entry.id   AF-A0A534IFM5-F1
#
_cell.length_a   1.000
_cell.length_b   1.000
_cell.length_c   1.000
_cell.angle_alpha   90.00
_cell.angle_beta   90.00
_cell.angle_gamma   90.00
#
_symmetry.space_group_name_H-M   'P 1'
#
loop_
_entity.id
_entity.type
_entity.pdbx_description
1 polymer ?
#
loop_
_entity_poly.entity_id
_entity_poly.type
_entity_poly.pdbx_seq_one_letter_code
_entity_poly.pdbx_strand_id
1 'polypeptide(L)'
;MGSLRAEAQAVVDECKAFVRAMARVETALGTMGKTLDAEESSEVMRAVLTWLGTDEVQGGFTKEVARELIGQLSAAGAYADYQGTTDYIQ
;
A
#
# COMPACT_ATOMS: atom_id res chain seq x y z
N MET A 1 -13.37 27.53 19.19
CA MET A 1 -13.06 26.22 18.55
C MET A 1 -13.14 25.17 19.63
N GLY A 2 -14.17 24.32 19.59
CA GLY A 2 -14.47 23.38 20.66
C GLY A 2 -13.39 22.32 20.79
N SER A 3 -12.96 22.04 22.02
CA SER A 3 -12.12 20.89 22.35
C SER A 3 -12.77 19.63 21.80
N LEU A 4 -12.11 18.97 20.83
CA LEU A 4 -12.44 17.58 20.51
C LEU A 4 -12.38 16.77 21.80
N ARG A 5 -13.41 15.96 22.07
CA ARG A 5 -13.36 14.98 23.17
C ARG A 5 -12.18 14.04 22.91
N ALA A 6 -11.50 13.59 23.95
CA ALA A 6 -10.27 12.78 23.81
C ALA A 6 -10.44 11.57 22.88
N GLU A 7 -11.59 10.90 22.93
CA GLU A 7 -11.95 9.78 22.04
C GLU A 7 -11.99 10.19 20.55
N ALA A 8 -12.57 11.35 20.24
CA ALA A 8 -12.64 11.84 18.87
C ALA A 8 -11.25 12.24 18.36
N GLN A 9 -10.40 12.79 19.23
CA GLN A 9 -9.01 13.10 18.87
C GLN A 9 -8.20 11.83 18.60
N ALA A 10 -8.41 10.78 19.40
CA ALA A 10 -7.75 9.48 19.19
C ALA A 10 -8.10 8.89 17.82
N VAL A 11 -9.38 8.90 17.42
CA VAL A 11 -9.79 8.44 16.07
C VAL A 11 -9.09 9.23 14.97
N VAL A 12 -9.04 10.56 15.10
CA VAL A 12 -8.34 11.43 14.13
C VAL A 12 -6.86 11.09 14.04
N ASP A 13 -6.21 10.80 15.17
CA ASP A 13 -4.79 10.49 15.19
C ASP A 13 -4.48 9.10 14.61
N GLU A 14 -5.35 8.11 14.81
CA GLU A 14 -5.27 6.81 14.13
C GLU A 14 -5.42 6.96 12.61
N CYS A 15 -6.37 7.79 12.14
CA CYS A 15 -6.52 8.06 10.71
C CYS A 15 -5.27 8.74 10.12
N LYS A 16 -4.66 9.70 10.84
CA LYS A 16 -3.38 10.30 10.40
C LYS A 16 -2.25 9.28 10.38
N ALA A 17 -2.18 8.40 11.38
CA ALA A 17 -1.17 7.36 11.45
C ALA A 17 -1.30 6.39 10.27
N PHE A 18 -2.53 5.98 9.94
CA PHE A 18 -2.85 5.16 8.77
C PHE A 18 -2.40 5.81 7.46
N VAL A 19 -2.77 7.08 7.21
CA VAL A 19 -2.37 7.80 5.98
C VAL A 19 -0.84 7.91 5.87
N ARG A 20 -0.15 8.19 6.97
CA ARG A 20 1.33 8.23 6.97
C ARG A 20 1.93 6.86 6.70
N ALA A 21 1.32 5.78 7.19
CA ALA A 21 1.77 4.42 6.90
C ALA A 21 1.57 4.08 5.42
N MET A 22 0.41 4.43 4.84
CA MET A 22 0.16 4.26 3.41
C MET A 22 1.21 4.94 2.55
N ALA A 23 1.55 6.21 2.83
CA ALA A 23 2.56 6.94 2.07
C ALA A 23 3.96 6.27 2.12
N ARG A 24 4.32 5.64 3.24
CA ARG A 24 5.57 4.86 3.35
C ARG A 24 5.52 3.58 2.52
N VAL A 25 4.38 2.87 2.55
CA VAL A 25 4.17 1.66 1.75
C VAL A 25 4.20 1.99 0.25
N GLU A 26 3.52 3.05 -0.18
CA GLU A 26 3.55 3.56 -1.56
C GLU A 26 4.98 3.82 -2.03
N THR A 27 5.77 4.52 -1.21
CA THR A 27 7.18 4.78 -1.51
C THR A 27 7.98 3.48 -1.65
N ALA A 28 7.81 2.55 -0.71
CA ALA A 28 8.52 1.26 -0.75
C ALA A 28 8.18 0.48 -2.03
N LEU A 29 6.89 0.33 -2.34
CA LEU A 29 6.42 -0.36 -3.53
C LEU A 29 6.88 0.31 -4.83
N GLY A 30 6.85 1.64 -4.90
CA GLY A 30 7.34 2.41 -6.07
C GLY A 30 8.87 2.40 -6.24
N THR A 31 9.63 1.88 -5.28
CA THR A 31 11.08 1.66 -5.42
C THR A 31 11.46 0.20 -5.64
N MET A 32 10.48 -0.70 -5.53
CA MET A 32 10.68 -2.14 -5.63
C MET A 32 11.27 -2.52 -6.99
N GLY A 33 10.68 -2.03 -8.10
CA GLY A 33 11.19 -2.28 -9.45
C GLY A 33 12.54 -1.66 -9.80
N LYS A 34 13.09 -0.80 -8.93
CA LYS A 34 14.45 -0.24 -9.08
C LYS A 34 15.52 -1.08 -8.39
N THR A 35 15.13 -1.89 -7.42
CA THR A 35 16.05 -2.58 -6.49
C THR A 35 15.95 -4.08 -6.56
N LEU A 36 14.79 -4.59 -6.97
CA LEU A 36 14.48 -6.01 -7.10
C LEU A 36 14.16 -6.34 -8.55
N ASP A 37 14.47 -7.56 -8.96
CA ASP A 37 13.99 -8.08 -10.23
C ASP A 37 12.50 -8.47 -10.16
N ALA A 38 11.96 -8.96 -11.27
CA ALA A 38 10.54 -9.32 -11.39
C ALA A 38 10.15 -10.52 -10.51
N GLU A 39 11.06 -11.48 -10.30
CA GLU A 39 10.81 -12.66 -9.47
C GLU A 39 10.80 -12.27 -8.00
N GLU A 40 11.84 -11.54 -7.56
CA GLU A 40 11.95 -11.00 -6.20
C GLU A 40 10.76 -10.09 -5.86
N SER A 41 10.34 -9.22 -6.78
CA SER A 41 9.15 -8.39 -6.62
C SER A 41 7.87 -9.21 -6.44
N SER A 42 7.74 -10.31 -7.19
CA SER A 42 6.60 -11.23 -7.06
C SER A 42 6.59 -11.96 -5.72
N GLU A 43 7.75 -12.36 -5.23
CA GLU A 43 7.91 -13.01 -3.93
C GLU A 43 7.56 -12.07 -2.77
N VAL A 44 7.99 -10.81 -2.82
CA VAL A 44 7.59 -9.79 -1.83
C VAL A 44 6.08 -9.65 -1.77
N MET A 45 5.42 -9.49 -2.93
CA MET A 45 3.96 -9.37 -2.98
C MET A 45 3.26 -10.62 -2.48
N ARG A 46 3.77 -11.80 -2.83
CA ARG A 46 3.25 -13.08 -2.32
C ARG A 46 3.36 -13.14 -0.81
N ALA A 47 4.51 -12.80 -0.24
CA ALA A 47 4.73 -12.83 1.21
C ALA A 47 3.74 -11.92 1.96
N VAL A 48 3.53 -10.69 1.46
CA VAL A 48 2.57 -9.74 2.04
C VAL A 48 1.13 -10.29 1.98
N LEU A 49 0.71 -10.81 0.82
CA LEU A 49 -0.63 -11.35 0.63
C LEU A 49 -0.88 -12.63 1.43
N THR A 50 0.14 -13.48 1.60
CA THR A 50 0.08 -14.66 2.46
C THR A 50 -0.08 -14.26 3.93
N TRP A 51 0.70 -13.28 4.38
CA TRP A 51 0.59 -12.76 5.75
C TRP A 51 -0.81 -12.19 6.04
N LEU A 52 -1.40 -11.44 5.11
CA LEU A 52 -2.79 -10.96 5.24
C LEU A 52 -3.83 -12.09 5.39
N GLY A 53 -3.52 -13.29 4.90
CA GLY A 53 -4.35 -14.47 5.05
C GLY A 53 -4.35 -15.05 6.46
N THR A 54 -3.32 -14.77 7.27
CA THR A 54 -3.13 -15.37 8.61
C THR A 54 -4.12 -14.85 9.64
N ASP A 55 -4.18 -15.51 10.80
CA ASP A 55 -5.06 -15.12 11.92
C ASP A 55 -4.54 -13.92 12.72
N GLU A 56 -3.32 -13.43 12.41
CA GLU A 56 -2.78 -12.20 12.99
C GLU A 56 -3.60 -10.96 12.58
N VAL A 57 -4.16 -10.99 11.37
CA VAL A 57 -5.02 -9.90 10.87
C VAL A 57 -6.46 -10.23 11.24
N GLN A 58 -7.02 -9.53 12.22
CA GLN A 58 -8.39 -9.76 12.66
C GLN A 58 -9.42 -9.00 11.80
N GLY A 59 -10.55 -9.65 11.53
CA GLY A 59 -11.69 -9.10 10.78
C GLY A 59 -11.58 -9.32 9.27
N GLY A 60 -12.50 -10.10 8.70
CA GLY A 60 -12.52 -10.41 7.26
C GLY A 60 -12.63 -9.17 6.37
N PHE A 61 -13.43 -8.19 6.78
CA PHE A 61 -13.54 -6.91 6.08
C PHE A 61 -12.19 -6.16 6.03
N THR A 62 -11.44 -6.13 7.13
CA THR A 62 -10.12 -5.51 7.20
C THR A 62 -9.12 -6.19 6.27
N LYS A 63 -9.15 -7.53 6.19
CA LYS A 63 -8.28 -8.31 5.28
C LYS A 63 -8.51 -7.93 3.81
N GLU A 64 -9.77 -7.87 3.39
CA GLU A 64 -10.11 -7.53 2.00
C GLU A 64 -9.76 -6.09 1.65
N VAL A 65 -10.05 -5.13 2.55
CA VAL A 65 -9.66 -3.73 2.34
C VAL A 65 -8.13 -3.59 2.25
N ALA A 66 -7.38 -4.26 3.12
CA ALA A 66 -5.92 -4.21 3.09
C ALA A 66 -5.36 -4.81 1.78
N ARG A 67 -5.91 -5.93 1.31
CA ARG A 67 -5.53 -6.55 0.03
C ARG A 67 -5.73 -5.58 -1.14
N GLU A 68 -6.90 -4.95 -1.21
CA GLU A 68 -7.22 -4.00 -2.29
C GLU A 68 -6.28 -2.79 -2.27
N LEU A 69 -6.09 -2.17 -1.09
CA LEU A 69 -5.21 -1.01 -0.95
C LEU A 69 -3.77 -1.33 -1.35
N ILE A 70 -3.23 -2.48 -0.94
CA ILE A 70 -1.88 -2.89 -1.30
C ILE A 70 -1.76 -3.13 -2.81
N GLY A 71 -2.79 -3.72 -3.44
CA GLY A 71 -2.85 -3.88 -4.89
C GLY A 71 -2.82 -2.54 -5.62
N GLN A 72 -3.64 -1.58 -5.19
CA GLN A 72 -3.70 -0.23 -5.77
C GLN A 72 -2.38 0.54 -5.61
N LEU A 73 -1.75 0.48 -4.43
CA LEU A 73 -0.46 1.12 -4.18
C LEU A 73 0.66 0.50 -5.04
N SER A 74 0.63 -0.82 -5.24
CA SER A 74 1.60 -1.52 -6.09
C SER A 74 1.46 -1.11 -7.56
N ALA A 75 0.21 -1.01 -8.03
CA ALA A 75 -0.07 -0.53 -9.38
C ALA A 75 0.36 0.94 -9.56
N ALA A 76 0.04 1.82 -8.62
CA ALA A 76 0.43 3.23 -8.67
C ALA A 76 1.95 3.42 -8.70
N GLY A 77 2.70 2.64 -7.89
CA GLY A 77 4.16 2.61 -7.91
C GLY A 77 4.72 2.17 -9.26
N ALA A 78 4.13 1.16 -9.89
CA ALA A 78 4.52 0.71 -11.23
C ALA A 78 4.22 1.77 -12.31
N TYR A 79 3.12 2.54 -12.19
CA TYR A 79 2.81 3.64 -13.11
C TYR A 79 3.73 4.86 -12.93
N ALA A 80 4.25 5.11 -11.73
CA ALA A 80 5.24 6.16 -11.52
C ALA A 80 6.58 5.88 -12.24
N ASP A 81 6.89 4.60 -12.45
CA ASP A 81 8.05 4.14 -13.24
C ASP A 81 7.75 3.95 -14.74
N TYR A 82 6.47 4.04 -15.14
CA TYR A 82 6.07 4.03 -16.55
C TYR A 82 6.38 5.37 -17.21
N GLN A 83 7.64 5.58 -17.60
CA GLN A 83 7.98 6.53 -18.66
C GLN A 83 7.41 5.94 -19.96
N GLY A 84 6.28 6.48 -20.42
CA GLY A 84 5.49 5.89 -21.50
C GLY A 84 6.34 5.30 -22.62
N THR A 85 5.98 4.10 -23.09
CA THR A 85 6.48 3.62 -24.38
C THR A 85 6.20 4.73 -25.38
N THR A 86 7.27 5.33 -25.91
CA THR A 86 7.14 6.14 -27.11
C THR A 86 6.85 5.13 -28.20
N ASP A 87 5.58 4.81 -28.39
CA ASP A 87 5.11 4.07 -29.55
C ASP A 87 5.47 4.93 -30.76
N TYR A 88 6.64 4.67 -31.35
CA TYR A 88 6.93 5.07 -32.70
C TYR A 88 6.00 4.25 -33.58
N ILE A 89 4.84 4.82 -33.90
CA ILE A 89 4.06 4.41 -35.06
C ILE A 89 4.96 4.69 -36.27
N GLN A 90 5.57 3.64 -36.81
CA GLN A 90 6.16 3.62 -38.16
C GLN A 90 5.13 3.14 -39.17
#